data_AF-A0A8T1SJI4-F1
#
_entry.id   AF-A0A8T1SJI4-F1
#
_cell.length_a   1.000
_cell.length_b   1.000
_cell.length_c   1.000
_cell.angle_alpha   90.00
_cell.angle_beta   90.00
_cell.angle_gamma   90.00
#
_symmetry.space_group_name_H-M   'P 1'
#
loop_
_entity.id
_entity.type
_entity.pdbx_description
1 polymer ?
#
loop_
_entity_poly.entity_id
_entity_poly.type
_entity_poly.pdbx_seq_one_letter_code
_entity_poly.pdbx_strand_id
1 'polypeptide(L)'
;MDAIKPETVNACWRNLWKDCVNDFKGFPTIDKEVECIVQVARQVGGDGFVDILEEEIEELIEGHRETLTNEELEELIKSSTEDEDDDNEQEEPATWTLHKFSEVFQAAKHLNDLISEFDPSMEQSLKITRSIMGDLRPYQEMFEVLKRQQRQLPITMFFKKKQPAA
;
A
#
# COMPACT_ATOMS: atom_id res chain seq x y z
N MET A 1 0.93 -12.85 39.86
CA MET A 1 -0.14 -12.78 38.84
C MET A 1 0.40 -13.47 37.62
N ASP A 2 -0.27 -14.50 37.14
CA ASP A 2 0.17 -15.22 35.94
C ASP A 2 -0.12 -14.38 34.70
N ALA A 3 0.84 -14.29 33.78
CA ALA A 3 0.69 -13.54 32.54
C ALA A 3 -0.29 -14.26 31.60
N ILE A 4 -1.23 -13.51 31.02
CA ILE A 4 -2.16 -14.03 30.02
C ILE A 4 -1.38 -14.26 28.72
N LYS A 5 -1.53 -15.46 28.14
CA LYS A 5 -0.87 -15.82 26.89
C LYS A 5 -1.46 -15.04 25.70
N PRO A 6 -0.63 -14.60 24.73
CA PRO A 6 -1.10 -13.92 23.52
C PRO A 6 -2.14 -14.72 22.75
N GLU A 7 -2.03 -16.05 22.73
CA GLU A 7 -3.00 -16.94 22.08
C GLU A 7 -4.40 -16.80 22.67
N THR A 8 -4.50 -16.61 23.98
CA THR A 8 -5.78 -16.42 24.68
C THR A 8 -6.39 -15.07 24.30
N VAL A 9 -5.58 -14.02 24.24
CA VAL A 9 -6.03 -12.67 23.84
C VAL A 9 -6.49 -12.68 22.38
N ASN A 10 -5.70 -13.27 21.49
CA ASN A 10 -6.02 -13.43 20.08
C ASN A 10 -7.31 -14.24 19.86
N ALA A 11 -7.55 -15.30 20.64
CA ALA A 11 -8.78 -16.08 20.56
C ALA A 11 -10.02 -15.25 20.92
N CYS A 12 -9.93 -14.38 21.92
CA CYS A 12 -11.00 -13.46 22.30
C CYS A 12 -11.26 -12.41 21.19
N TRP A 13 -10.20 -11.81 20.63
CA TRP A 13 -10.34 -10.79 19.59
C TRP A 13 -10.77 -11.34 18.23
N ARG A 14 -10.46 -12.59 17.91
CA ARG A 14 -10.80 -13.22 16.61
C ARG A 14 -12.28 -13.13 16.22
N ASN A 15 -13.18 -13.15 17.19
CA ASN A 15 -14.63 -13.08 16.93
C ASN A 15 -15.15 -11.64 16.88
N LEU A 16 -14.43 -10.66 17.44
CA LEU A 16 -14.84 -9.26 17.55
C LEU A 16 -14.16 -8.37 16.52
N TRP A 17 -12.86 -8.56 16.31
CA TRP A 17 -12.02 -7.79 15.40
C TRP A 17 -10.87 -8.64 14.88
N LYS A 18 -11.06 -9.24 13.71
CA LYS A 18 -10.09 -10.15 13.08
C LYS A 18 -8.78 -9.46 12.73
N ASP A 19 -8.84 -8.22 12.27
CA ASP A 19 -7.65 -7.47 11.82
C ASP A 19 -6.69 -7.13 12.98
N CYS A 20 -7.14 -7.19 14.23
CA CYS A 20 -6.28 -7.02 15.41
C CYS A 20 -5.66 -8.33 15.92
N VAL A 21 -6.02 -9.48 15.34
CA VAL A 21 -5.41 -10.76 15.69
C VAL A 21 -4.07 -10.88 14.99
N ASN A 22 -3.00 -10.90 15.76
CA ASN A 22 -1.64 -11.03 15.25
C ASN A 22 -1.10 -12.43 15.54
N ASP A 23 -0.91 -13.25 14.51
CA ASP A 23 -0.36 -14.61 14.61
C ASP A 23 1.16 -14.66 14.38
N PHE A 24 1.82 -13.51 14.29
CA PHE A 24 3.27 -13.40 14.13
C PHE A 24 4.01 -14.26 15.16
N LYS A 25 4.81 -15.19 14.67
CA LYS A 25 5.58 -16.15 15.46
C LYS A 25 7.03 -15.72 15.70
N GLY A 26 7.35 -14.47 15.37
CA GLY A 26 8.72 -14.00 15.31
C GLY A 26 9.32 -14.16 13.92
N PHE A 27 10.52 -13.62 13.75
CA PHE A 27 11.34 -13.84 12.56
C PHE A 27 12.14 -15.14 12.72
N PRO A 28 12.54 -15.80 11.60
CA PRO A 28 13.51 -16.87 11.62
C PRO A 28 14.82 -16.44 12.32
N THR A 29 15.57 -17.42 12.83
CA THR A 29 16.93 -17.15 13.31
C THR A 29 17.84 -16.82 12.13
N ILE A 30 18.85 -15.98 12.38
CA ILE A 30 19.83 -15.58 11.35
C ILE A 30 20.44 -16.81 10.67
N ASP A 31 20.85 -17.81 11.45
CA ASP A 31 21.44 -19.06 10.94
C ASP A 31 20.53 -19.77 9.92
N LYS A 32 19.21 -19.74 10.16
CA LYS A 32 18.23 -20.37 9.26
C LYS A 32 18.04 -19.56 7.98
N GLU A 33 18.17 -18.25 8.07
CA GLU A 33 18.07 -17.36 6.92
C GLU A 33 19.33 -17.47 6.04
N VAL A 34 20.52 -17.55 6.66
CA VAL A 34 21.80 -17.80 5.97
C VAL A 34 21.74 -19.10 5.17
N GLU A 35 21.33 -20.20 5.80
CA GLU A 35 21.17 -21.50 5.13
C GLU A 35 20.21 -21.40 3.94
N CYS A 36 19.08 -20.70 4.11
CA CYS A 36 18.07 -20.49 3.07
C CYS A 36 18.64 -19.69 1.89
N ILE A 37 19.34 -18.59 2.14
CA ILE A 37 19.95 -17.74 1.11
C ILE A 37 20.95 -18.53 0.28
N VAL A 38 21.86 -19.26 0.93
CA VAL A 38 22.86 -20.11 0.24
C VAL A 38 22.18 -21.21 -0.58
N GLN A 39 21.14 -21.84 -0.02
CA GLN A 39 20.37 -22.86 -0.74
C GLN A 39 19.70 -22.28 -1.99
N VAL A 40 19.07 -21.11 -1.89
CA VAL A 40 18.41 -20.44 -3.02
C VAL A 40 19.44 -20.00 -4.06
N ALA A 41 20.56 -19.42 -3.66
CA ALA A 41 21.65 -19.04 -4.57
C ALA A 41 22.14 -20.24 -5.39
N ARG A 42 22.35 -21.39 -4.73
CA ARG A 42 22.74 -22.64 -5.39
C ARG A 42 21.67 -23.18 -6.34
N GLN A 43 20.39 -23.00 -6.02
CA GLN A 43 19.28 -23.41 -6.89
C GLN A 43 19.15 -22.53 -8.13
N VAL A 44 19.33 -21.21 -7.99
CA VAL A 44 19.37 -20.26 -9.10
C VAL A 44 20.55 -20.61 -10.02
N GLY A 45 21.70 -20.93 -9.43
CA GLY A 45 22.92 -21.28 -10.15
C GLY A 45 23.54 -20.08 -10.88
N GLY A 46 24.56 -20.36 -11.68
CA GLY A 46 25.36 -19.33 -12.35
C GLY A 46 26.68 -19.04 -11.64
N ASP A 47 27.60 -18.42 -12.39
CA ASP A 47 28.93 -18.07 -11.89
C ASP A 47 28.80 -17.09 -10.72
N GLY A 48 29.47 -17.39 -9.60
CA GLY A 48 29.40 -16.59 -8.37
C GLY A 48 28.22 -16.88 -7.44
N PHE A 49 27.14 -17.58 -7.86
CA PHE A 49 26.05 -17.99 -6.96
C PHE A 49 26.24 -19.40 -6.38
N VAL A 50 26.87 -20.29 -7.13
CA VAL A 50 27.15 -21.66 -6.67
C VAL A 50 28.26 -21.69 -5.61
N ASP A 51 29.19 -20.75 -5.70
CA ASP A 51 30.38 -20.67 -4.85
C ASP A 51 30.13 -19.91 -3.54
N ILE A 52 28.94 -19.33 -3.35
CA ILE A 52 28.59 -18.59 -2.13
C ILE A 52 28.72 -19.49 -0.90
N LEU A 53 29.46 -19.00 0.08
CA LEU A 53 29.66 -19.60 1.39
C LEU A 53 28.75 -18.96 2.43
N GLU A 54 28.40 -19.73 3.46
CA GLU A 54 27.58 -19.25 4.57
C GLU A 54 28.30 -18.12 5.32
N GLU A 55 29.62 -18.22 5.47
CA GLU A 55 30.45 -17.22 6.15
C GLU A 55 30.42 -15.85 5.44
N GLU A 56 30.31 -15.83 4.10
CA GLU A 56 30.22 -14.58 3.33
C GLU A 56 28.89 -13.86 3.58
N ILE A 57 27.80 -14.62 3.73
CA ILE A 57 26.48 -14.07 4.05
C ILE A 57 26.43 -13.63 5.51
N GLU A 58 27.02 -14.39 6.43
CA GLU A 58 27.13 -14.00 7.84
C GLU A 58 27.92 -12.70 8.01
N GLU A 59 29.07 -12.56 7.34
CA GLU A 59 29.86 -11.33 7.36
C GLU A 59 29.07 -10.15 6.79
N LEU A 60 28.32 -10.36 5.70
CA LEU A 60 27.47 -9.34 5.10
C LEU A 60 26.37 -8.87 6.08
N ILE A 61 25.70 -9.81 6.77
CA ILE A 61 24.67 -9.50 7.76
C ILE A 61 25.27 -8.75 8.94
N GLU A 62 26.42 -9.20 9.44
CA GLU A 62 27.10 -8.58 10.57
C GLU A 62 27.55 -7.16 10.26
N GLY A 63 28.06 -6.92 9.04
CA GLY A 63 28.42 -5.58 8.56
C GLY A 63 27.25 -4.59 8.51
N HIS A 64 26.01 -5.09 8.48
CA HIS A 64 24.79 -4.30 8.51
C HIS A 64 23.99 -4.47 9.80
N ARG A 65 24.58 -5.06 10.86
CA ARG A 65 23.93 -5.22 12.17
C ARG A 65 23.78 -3.89 12.90
N GLU A 66 24.55 -2.86 12.51
CA GLU A 66 24.48 -1.55 13.14
C GLU A 66 23.03 -1.03 13.13
N THR A 67 22.56 -0.62 14.31
CA THR A 67 21.23 -0.06 14.44
C THR A 67 21.22 1.29 13.72
N LEU A 68 20.39 1.41 12.69
CA LEU A 68 20.15 2.68 12.01
C LEU A 68 19.88 3.77 13.04
N THR A 69 20.57 4.90 12.89
CA THR A 69 20.23 6.13 13.59
C THR A 69 18.87 6.64 13.12
N ASN A 70 18.25 7.55 13.88
CA ASN A 70 16.96 8.11 13.47
C ASN A 70 17.10 8.87 12.14
N GLU A 71 18.22 9.57 11.95
CA GLU A 71 18.54 10.28 10.72
C GLU A 71 18.69 9.34 9.52
N GLU A 72 19.43 8.22 9.67
CA GLU A 72 19.57 7.21 8.61
C GLU A 72 18.25 6.48 8.32
N LEU A 73 17.41 6.27 9.34
CA LEU A 73 16.08 5.69 9.18
C LEU A 73 15.15 6.64 8.41
N GLU A 74 15.17 7.94 8.74
CA GLU A 74 14.43 8.97 7.99
C GLU A 74 14.91 9.06 6.54
N GLU A 75 16.22 8.97 6.32
CA GLU A 75 16.82 8.96 4.97
C GLU A 75 16.42 7.71 4.18
N LEU A 76 16.41 6.53 4.79
CA LEU A 76 16.01 5.28 4.12
C LEU A 76 14.51 5.25 3.76
N ILE A 77 13.66 5.79 4.65
CA ILE A 77 12.22 5.95 4.37
C ILE A 77 12.04 6.93 3.20
N LYS A 78 12.82 8.01 3.19
CA LYS A 78 12.79 9.02 2.14
C LYS A 78 13.30 8.47 0.81
N SER A 79 14.41 7.73 0.79
CA SER A 79 14.97 7.12 -0.42
C SER A 79 14.05 6.04 -1.00
N SER A 80 13.41 5.24 -0.15
CA SER A 80 12.39 4.26 -0.59
C SER A 80 11.15 4.92 -1.21
N THR A 81 10.94 6.21 -0.97
CA THR A 81 9.90 7.02 -1.63
C THR A 81 10.42 7.91 -2.76
N GLU A 82 11.74 8.06 -2.90
CA GLU A 82 12.41 8.89 -3.92
C GLU A 82 12.99 8.07 -5.07
N ASP A 83 13.15 6.74 -4.95
CA ASP A 83 13.49 5.84 -6.05
C ASP A 83 12.35 5.66 -7.10
N GLU A 84 11.27 6.45 -7.00
CA GLU A 84 10.30 6.63 -8.09
C GLU A 84 10.71 7.75 -9.07
N ASP A 85 11.81 8.47 -8.83
CA ASP A 85 12.21 9.69 -9.56
C ASP A 85 13.58 9.60 -10.28
N ASP A 86 13.98 8.45 -10.81
CA ASP A 86 15.10 8.36 -11.77
C ASP A 86 14.62 8.04 -13.20
N ASP A 87 14.60 9.10 -14.03
CA ASP A 87 14.61 9.11 -15.50
C ASP A 87 13.89 7.95 -16.21
N ASN A 88 12.60 7.81 -15.90
CA ASN A 88 11.67 7.25 -16.86
C ASN A 88 10.64 8.33 -17.18
N GLU A 89 10.44 8.60 -18.46
CA GLU A 89 9.16 9.08 -18.97
C GLU A 89 8.07 7.98 -18.77
N GLN A 90 8.05 7.31 -17.61
CA GLN A 90 6.89 6.64 -17.11
C GLN A 90 5.93 7.74 -16.70
N GLU A 91 4.90 7.96 -17.51
CA GLU A 91 3.65 8.49 -16.98
C GLU A 91 3.40 7.80 -15.64
N GLU A 92 3.47 8.55 -14.53
CA GLU A 92 3.00 8.09 -13.23
C GLU A 92 1.71 7.30 -13.47
N PRO A 93 1.58 6.07 -12.95
CA PRO A 93 0.43 5.23 -13.26
C PRO A 93 -0.83 6.03 -12.92
N ALA A 94 -1.61 6.40 -13.94
CA ALA A 94 -2.55 7.51 -13.88
C ALA A 94 -3.37 7.51 -12.57
N THR A 95 -2.89 8.27 -11.57
CA THR A 95 -3.45 8.20 -10.22
C THR A 95 -4.80 8.88 -10.23
N TRP A 96 -5.82 8.24 -9.67
CA TRP A 96 -7.17 8.81 -9.60
C TRP A 96 -7.21 10.01 -8.67
N THR A 97 -7.53 11.18 -9.21
CA THR A 97 -7.75 12.42 -8.45
C THR A 97 -9.22 12.82 -8.49
N LEU A 98 -9.66 13.64 -7.52
CA LEU A 98 -11.03 14.18 -7.52
C LEU A 98 -11.38 14.90 -8.83
N HIS A 99 -10.39 15.57 -9.44
CA HIS A 99 -10.54 16.21 -10.74
C HIS A 99 -10.80 15.20 -11.86
N LYS A 100 -9.97 14.16 -11.97
CA LYS A 100 -10.13 13.08 -12.98
C LYS A 100 -11.49 12.39 -12.85
N PHE A 101 -11.98 12.15 -11.64
CA PHE A 101 -13.36 11.65 -11.44
C PHE A 101 -14.42 12.61 -11.95
N SER A 102 -14.26 13.91 -11.65
CA SER A 102 -15.19 14.93 -12.11
C SER A 102 -15.28 14.97 -13.64
N GLU A 103 -14.14 14.86 -14.33
CA GLU A 103 -14.09 14.78 -15.78
C GLU A 103 -14.83 13.55 -16.32
N VAL A 104 -14.58 12.37 -15.76
CA VAL A 104 -15.26 11.12 -16.16
C VAL A 104 -16.77 11.21 -15.94
N PHE A 105 -17.22 11.71 -14.79
CA PHE A 105 -18.65 11.86 -14.50
C PHE A 105 -19.32 12.90 -15.41
N GLN A 106 -18.61 13.97 -15.75
CA GLN A 106 -19.11 14.97 -16.70
C GLN A 106 -19.21 14.40 -18.12
N ALA A 107 -18.21 13.63 -18.56
CA ALA A 107 -18.22 12.95 -19.85
C ALA A 107 -19.37 11.93 -19.94
N ALA A 108 -19.58 11.13 -18.89
CA ALA A 108 -20.68 10.18 -18.83
C ALA A 108 -22.05 10.87 -18.85
N LYS A 109 -22.20 11.99 -18.14
CA LYS A 109 -23.42 12.79 -18.19
C LYS A 109 -23.69 13.31 -19.59
N HIS A 110 -22.68 13.90 -20.24
CA HIS A 110 -22.80 14.40 -21.60
C HIS A 110 -23.16 13.29 -22.59
N LEU A 111 -22.55 12.11 -22.47
CA LEU A 111 -22.91 10.94 -23.28
C LEU A 111 -24.38 10.53 -23.07
N ASN A 112 -24.85 10.48 -21.83
CA ASN A 112 -26.25 10.16 -21.54
C ASN A 112 -27.23 11.20 -22.12
N ASP A 113 -26.87 12.49 -22.08
CA ASP A 113 -27.65 13.56 -22.68
C ASP A 113 -27.75 13.37 -24.21
N LEU A 114 -26.63 13.07 -24.89
CA LEU A 114 -26.60 12.78 -26.33
C LEU A 114 -27.42 11.54 -26.70
N ILE A 115 -27.33 10.46 -25.92
CA ILE A 115 -28.11 9.24 -26.15
C ILE A 115 -29.60 9.52 -25.97
N SER A 116 -29.97 10.37 -25.02
CA SER A 116 -31.37 10.78 -24.80
C SER A 116 -31.90 11.66 -25.93
N GLU A 117 -31.05 12.47 -26.55
CA GLU A 117 -31.42 13.37 -27.64
C GLU A 117 -31.51 12.66 -29.00
N PHE A 118 -30.56 11.76 -29.30
CA PHE A 118 -30.43 11.16 -30.63
C PHE A 118 -31.12 9.81 -30.79
N ASP A 119 -31.37 9.06 -29.71
CA ASP A 119 -32.02 7.75 -29.81
C ASP A 119 -33.54 7.92 -29.98
N PRO A 120 -34.14 7.48 -31.10
CA PRO A 120 -35.57 7.54 -31.31
C PRO A 120 -36.37 6.59 -30.38
N SER A 121 -35.71 5.63 -29.72
CA SER A 121 -36.31 4.71 -28.77
C SER A 121 -35.99 5.09 -27.33
N MET A 122 -37.00 5.61 -26.62
CA MET A 122 -36.90 5.91 -25.19
C MET A 122 -36.51 4.68 -24.35
N GLU A 123 -36.99 3.49 -24.73
CA GLU A 123 -36.69 2.24 -24.03
C GLU A 123 -35.21 1.87 -24.15
N GLN A 124 -34.65 1.95 -25.37
CA GLN A 124 -33.23 1.67 -25.61
C GLN A 124 -32.33 2.72 -24.95
N SER A 125 -32.68 4.00 -25.11
CA SER A 125 -31.98 5.13 -24.49
C SER A 125 -31.88 4.98 -22.97
N LEU A 126 -33.00 4.66 -22.30
CA LEU A 126 -33.02 4.42 -20.86
C LEU A 126 -32.22 3.18 -20.44
N LYS A 127 -32.27 2.11 -21.25
CA LYS A 127 -31.52 0.88 -20.96
C LYS A 127 -30.02 1.15 -20.98
N ILE A 128 -29.53 1.86 -22.00
CA ILE A 128 -28.11 2.20 -22.14
C ILE A 128 -27.66 3.15 -21.02
N THR A 129 -28.42 4.23 -20.78
CA THR A 129 -28.13 5.19 -19.71
C THR A 129 -28.02 4.51 -18.34
N ARG A 130 -28.94 3.59 -18.03
CA ARG A 130 -28.91 2.83 -16.77
C ARG A 130 -27.69 1.90 -16.67
N SER A 131 -27.28 1.27 -17.77
CA SER A 131 -26.07 0.44 -17.81
C SER A 131 -24.84 1.28 -17.49
N ILE A 132 -24.66 2.40 -18.19
CA ILE A 132 -23.53 3.33 -17.98
C ILE A 132 -23.47 3.78 -16.52
N MET A 133 -24.60 4.20 -15.94
CA MET A 133 -24.67 4.59 -14.53
C MET A 133 -24.36 3.42 -13.57
N GLY A 134 -24.77 2.21 -13.91
CA GLY A 134 -24.47 0.99 -13.15
C GLY A 134 -22.96 0.68 -13.16
N ASP A 135 -22.35 0.74 -14.33
CA ASP A 135 -20.93 0.43 -14.54
C ASP A 135 -20.01 1.48 -13.91
N LEU A 136 -20.51 2.72 -13.70
CA LEU A 136 -19.78 3.79 -13.01
C LEU A 136 -19.85 3.73 -11.47
N ARG A 137 -20.64 2.83 -10.86
CA ARG A 137 -20.76 2.75 -9.39
C ARG A 137 -19.42 2.57 -8.65
N PRO A 138 -18.49 1.69 -9.08
CA PRO A 138 -17.22 1.54 -8.39
C PRO A 138 -16.41 2.85 -8.33
N TYR A 139 -16.51 3.67 -9.38
CA TYR A 139 -15.86 4.99 -9.43
C TYR A 139 -16.52 5.98 -8.46
N GLN A 140 -17.84 5.91 -8.26
CA GLN A 140 -18.53 6.75 -7.27
C GLN A 140 -18.09 6.42 -5.83
N GLU A 141 -17.91 5.13 -5.52
CA GLU A 141 -17.41 4.68 -4.23
C GLU A 141 -15.98 5.17 -3.98
N MET A 142 -15.10 5.01 -4.97
CA MET A 142 -13.71 5.48 -4.92
C MET A 142 -13.61 7.01 -4.76
N PHE A 143 -14.47 7.76 -5.45
CA PHE A 143 -14.57 9.22 -5.30
C PHE A 143 -14.95 9.64 -3.87
N GLU A 144 -15.93 8.97 -3.26
CA GLU A 144 -16.35 9.27 -1.89
C GLU A 144 -15.27 8.91 -0.85
N VAL A 145 -14.49 7.85 -1.07
CA VAL A 145 -13.33 7.53 -0.22
C VAL A 145 -12.29 8.64 -0.28
N LEU A 146 -11.87 9.06 -1.48
CA LEU A 146 -10.90 10.14 -1.66
C LEU A 146 -11.36 11.47 -1.05
N LYS A 147 -12.64 11.79 -1.21
CA LYS A 147 -13.24 12.99 -0.61
C LYS A 147 -13.22 12.95 0.92
N ARG A 148 -13.39 11.78 1.54
CA ARG A 148 -13.25 11.60 2.99
C ARG A 148 -11.80 11.77 3.42
N GLN A 149 -10.85 11.19 2.70
CA GLN A 149 -9.42 11.32 2.98
C GLN A 149 -8.96 12.78 2.95
N GLN A 150 -9.35 13.57 1.94
CA GLN A 150 -9.02 15.01 1.92
C GLN A 150 -9.61 15.82 3.08
N ARG A 151 -10.73 15.37 3.65
CA ARG A 151 -11.38 16.05 4.79
C ARG A 151 -10.80 15.62 6.14
N GLN A 152 -10.03 14.54 6.18
CA GLN A 152 -9.39 14.11 7.43
C GLN A 152 -8.29 15.10 7.79
N LEU A 153 -8.40 15.67 8.98
CA LEU A 153 -7.34 16.50 9.53
C LEU A 153 -6.15 15.59 9.87
N PRO A 154 -4.93 15.96 9.46
CA PRO A 154 -3.73 15.24 9.90
C PRO A 154 -3.70 15.18 11.42
N ILE A 155 -3.28 14.04 11.98
CA ILE A 155 -3.17 13.86 13.43
C ILE A 155 -2.28 14.93 14.09
N THR A 156 -1.35 15.49 13.32
CA THR A 156 -0.47 16.59 13.69
C THR A 156 -1.19 17.88 14.09
N MET A 157 -2.42 18.09 13.63
CA MET A 157 -3.28 19.21 14.08
C MET A 157 -3.67 19.11 15.56
N PHE A 158 -3.60 17.92 16.17
CA PHE A 158 -3.98 17.69 17.56
C PHE A 158 -2.80 17.68 18.54
N PHE A 159 -1.55 17.66 18.04
CA PHE A 159 -0.37 17.75 18.89
C PHE A 159 -0.02 19.22 19.20
N LYS A 160 0.07 19.56 20.49
CA LYS A 160 0.55 20.88 20.91
C LYS A 160 2.07 20.93 20.83
N LYS A 161 2.62 21.93 20.12
CA LYS A 161 4.07 22.20 20.14
C LYS A 161 4.49 22.52 21.57
N LYS A 162 5.45 21.75 22.10
CA LYS A 162 6.15 22.10 23.34
C LYS A 162 6.94 23.38 23.07
N GLN A 163 6.68 24.44 23.84
CA GLN A 163 7.56 25.60 23.83
C GLN A 163 8.89 25.21 24.47
N PRO A 164 10.03 25.66 23.91
CA PRO A 164 11.34 25.42 24.50
C PRO A 164 11.41 26.13 25.85
N ALA A 165 11.97 25.45 26.85
CA ALA A 165 12.22 26.03 28.16
C ALA A 165 13.32 27.08 28.05
N ALA A 166 13.07 28.27 28.62
CA ALA A 166 14.02 29.36 28.75
C ALA A 166 15.04 29.10 29.87
#